data_AF-A0A496QJD6-F1
#
_entry.id   AF-A0A496QJD6-F1
#
_cell.length_a   1.000
_cell.length_b   1.000
_cell.length_c   1.000
_cell.angle_alpha   90.00
_cell.angle_beta   90.00
_cell.angle_gamma   90.00
#
_symmetry.space_group_name_H-M   'P 1'
#
loop_
_entity.id
_entity.type
_entity.pdbx_description
1 polymer ?
#
loop_
_entity_poly.entity_id
_entity_poly.type
_entity_poly.pdbx_seq_one_letter_code
_entity_poly.pdbx_strand_id
1 'polypeptide(L)'
;MRRFNYDFFLILITVVILFLISLLCIGGMFYYKWAELQNVAPAIKMAFQEQMNNLLAPFLIALLLTLGLCIPKRLFPANWLYVFIILLGLTGLGSALVWGWHEALLWMLVISAALQSMVLILVVSGQRLKFLCEGYWNRLGSSLIHMGLVLFCMDFFFLSHRDLHLVIFWISAICIFIGMIVIFYAEGMMK
;
A
#
# COMPACT_ATOMS: atom_id res chain seq x y z
N MET A 1 -3.81 27.42 15.45
CA MET A 1 -4.01 26.51 14.30
C MET A 1 -2.72 26.43 13.47
N ARG A 2 -1.73 25.65 13.89
CA ARG A 2 -0.47 25.47 13.14
C ARG A 2 -0.06 24.00 13.22
N ARG A 3 -0.62 23.15 12.36
CA ARG A 3 -0.28 21.71 12.26
C ARG A 3 -0.32 21.21 10.81
N PHE A 4 0.25 21.97 9.88
CA PHE A 4 0.77 21.36 8.65
C PHE A 4 2.05 20.61 9.02
N ASN A 5 1.86 19.42 9.58
CA ASN A 5 2.94 18.52 9.95
C ASN A 5 3.17 17.56 8.78
N TYR A 6 4.41 17.16 8.55
CA TYR A 6 4.81 16.30 7.43
C TYR A 6 3.97 15.01 7.32
N ASP A 7 3.48 14.49 8.45
CA ASP A 7 2.57 13.34 8.54
C ASP A 7 1.20 13.58 7.88
N PHE A 8 0.63 14.77 8.05
CA PHE A 8 -0.65 15.11 7.45
C PHE A 8 -0.55 15.12 5.93
N PHE A 9 0.55 15.65 5.39
CA PHE A 9 0.77 15.71 3.95
C PHE A 9 0.99 14.32 3.33
N LEU A 10 1.75 13.44 4.00
CA LEU A 10 1.93 12.05 3.57
C LEU A 10 0.60 11.27 3.54
N ILE A 11 -0.22 11.42 4.58
CA ILE A 11 -1.55 10.78 4.63
C ILE A 11 -2.44 11.34 3.53
N LEU A 12 -2.46 12.66 3.34
CA LEU A 12 -3.26 13.31 2.30
C LEU A 12 -2.86 12.82 0.90
N ILE A 13 -1.56 12.75 0.61
CA ILE A 13 -1.06 12.19 -0.66
C ILE A 13 -1.51 10.76 -0.84
N THR A 14 -1.36 9.92 0.20
CA THR A 14 -1.77 8.50 0.13
C THR A 14 -3.26 8.38 -0.19
N VAL A 15 -4.11 9.17 0.47
CA VAL A 15 -5.56 9.18 0.25
C VAL A 15 -5.91 9.60 -1.18
N VAL A 16 -5.27 10.66 -1.69
CA VAL A 16 -5.49 11.12 -3.07
C VAL A 16 -5.07 10.05 -4.08
N ILE A 17 -3.91 9.42 -3.89
CA ILE A 17 -3.44 8.35 -4.78
C ILE A 17 -4.42 7.17 -4.75
N LEU A 18 -4.85 6.73 -3.58
CA LEU A 18 -5.82 5.63 -3.45
C LEU A 18 -7.18 5.96 -4.06
N PHE A 19 -7.63 7.20 -3.93
CA PHE A 19 -8.85 7.66 -4.57
C PHE A 19 -8.75 7.57 -6.10
N LEU A 20 -7.63 8.01 -6.68
CA LEU A 20 -7.39 7.92 -8.13
C LEU A 20 -7.30 6.46 -8.60
N ILE A 21 -6.59 5.60 -7.86
CA ILE A 21 -6.54 4.16 -8.16
C ILE A 21 -7.95 3.56 -8.10
N SER A 22 -8.75 3.91 -7.09
CA SER A 22 -10.12 3.42 -6.95
C SER A 22 -11.00 3.83 -8.12
N LEU A 23 -10.92 5.09 -8.58
CA LEU A 23 -11.64 5.55 -9.77
C LEU A 23 -11.23 4.77 -11.03
N LEU A 24 -9.93 4.54 -11.22
CA LEU A 24 -9.42 3.76 -12.34
C LEU A 24 -9.90 2.30 -12.29
N CYS A 25 -9.86 1.65 -11.12
CA CYS A 25 -10.32 0.27 -10.95
C CYS A 25 -11.83 0.14 -11.20
N ILE A 26 -12.64 1.06 -10.66
CA ILE A 26 -14.09 1.07 -10.87
C ILE A 26 -14.41 1.30 -12.35
N GLY A 27 -13.81 2.33 -12.96
CA GLY A 27 -13.99 2.64 -14.38
C GLY A 27 -13.56 1.49 -15.29
N GLY A 28 -12.40 0.90 -15.02
CA GLY A 28 -11.87 -0.27 -15.74
C GLY A 28 -12.79 -1.48 -15.65
N MET A 29 -13.35 -1.77 -14.47
CA MET A 29 -14.28 -2.88 -14.26
C MET A 29 -15.57 -2.71 -15.07
N PHE A 30 -16.18 -1.51 -15.02
CA PHE A 30 -17.40 -1.23 -15.78
C PHE A 30 -17.16 -1.27 -17.30
N TYR A 31 -16.06 -0.68 -17.76
CA TYR A 31 -15.71 -0.69 -19.18
C TYR A 31 -15.42 -2.12 -19.67
N TYR A 32 -14.66 -2.90 -18.90
CA TYR A 32 -14.35 -4.29 -19.25
C TYR A 32 -15.63 -5.13 -19.35
N LYS A 33 -16.55 -4.99 -18.39
CA LYS A 33 -17.84 -5.68 -18.42
C LYS A 33 -18.73 -5.23 -19.59
N TRP A 34 -18.72 -3.95 -19.91
CA TRP A 34 -19.41 -3.42 -21.09
C TRP A 34 -18.83 -3.98 -22.39
N ALA A 35 -17.51 -4.02 -22.53
CA ALA A 35 -16.82 -4.60 -23.69
C ALA A 35 -17.07 -6.11 -23.82
N GLU A 36 -17.25 -6.81 -22.69
CA GLU A 36 -17.63 -8.22 -22.69
C GLU A 36 -19.07 -8.44 -23.19
N LEU A 37 -20.02 -7.59 -22.78
CA LEU A 37 -21.40 -7.60 -23.29
C LEU A 37 -21.48 -7.36 -24.81
N GLN A 38 -20.54 -6.61 -25.37
CA GLN A 38 -20.47 -6.30 -26.81
C GLN A 38 -19.74 -7.39 -27.63
N ASN A 39 -19.37 -8.53 -27.02
CA ASN A 39 -18.62 -9.63 -27.67
C ASN A 39 -17.35 -9.17 -28.42
N VAL A 40 -16.66 -8.18 -27.86
CA VAL A 40 -15.45 -7.61 -28.47
C VAL A 40 -14.35 -8.68 -28.57
N ALA A 41 -13.60 -8.67 -29.67
CA ALA A 41 -12.53 -9.62 -29.95
C ALA A 41 -11.49 -9.67 -28.80
N PRO A 42 -10.93 -10.86 -28.50
CA PRO A 42 -10.02 -11.05 -27.36
C PRO A 42 -8.75 -10.20 -27.45
N ALA A 43 -8.28 -9.89 -28.66
CA ALA A 43 -7.11 -9.02 -28.87
C ALA A 43 -7.32 -7.59 -28.34
N ILE A 44 -8.52 -7.04 -28.50
CA ILE A 44 -8.86 -5.69 -28.02
C ILE A 44 -8.98 -5.68 -26.50
N LYS A 45 -9.47 -6.78 -25.90
CA LYS A 45 -9.53 -6.94 -24.44
C LYS A 45 -8.13 -6.95 -23.82
N MET A 46 -7.17 -7.65 -24.43
CA MET A 46 -5.78 -7.68 -23.98
C MET A 46 -5.11 -6.30 -24.11
N ALA A 47 -5.29 -5.62 -25.24
CA ALA A 47 -4.76 -4.27 -25.43
C ALA A 47 -5.31 -3.27 -24.39
N PHE A 48 -6.61 -3.36 -24.06
CA PHE A 48 -7.21 -2.53 -23.01
C PHE A 48 -6.62 -2.84 -21.63
N GLN A 49 -6.41 -4.11 -21.29
CA GLN A 49 -5.78 -4.50 -20.02
C GLN A 49 -4.36 -3.95 -19.91
N GLU A 50 -3.57 -4.04 -20.98
CA GLU A 50 -2.21 -3.50 -21.01
C GLU A 50 -2.20 -1.98 -20.85
N GLN A 51 -3.11 -1.28 -21.51
CA GLN A 51 -3.27 0.17 -21.35
C GLN A 51 -3.65 0.56 -19.92
N MET A 52 -4.56 -0.18 -19.28
CA MET A 52 -4.95 0.03 -17.88
C MET A 52 -3.79 -0.23 -16.93
N ASN A 53 -3.01 -1.28 -17.15
CA ASN A 53 -1.82 -1.58 -16.35
C ASN A 53 -0.78 -0.45 -16.46
N ASN A 54 -0.52 0.03 -17.68
CA ASN A 54 0.42 1.13 -17.91
C ASN A 54 -0.05 2.45 -17.28
N LEU A 55 -1.36 2.73 -17.31
CA LEU A 55 -1.95 3.91 -16.68
C LEU A 55 -1.88 3.84 -15.16
N LEU A 56 -2.01 2.65 -14.59
CA LEU A 56 -2.03 2.41 -13.15
C LEU A 56 -0.62 2.35 -12.54
N ALA A 57 0.39 1.92 -13.31
CA ALA A 57 1.80 1.84 -12.89
C ALA A 57 2.36 3.10 -12.18
N PRO A 58 2.22 4.34 -12.69
CA PRO A 58 2.75 5.52 -12.01
C PRO A 58 2.10 5.77 -10.64
N PHE A 59 0.82 5.46 -10.49
CA PHE A 59 0.12 5.59 -9.20
C PHE A 59 0.61 4.56 -8.19
N LEU A 60 0.91 3.33 -8.64
CA LEU A 60 1.53 2.32 -7.78
C LEU A 60 2.93 2.72 -7.32
N ILE A 61 3.75 3.25 -8.21
CA ILE A 61 5.09 3.75 -7.84
C ILE A 61 4.94 4.89 -6.81
N ALA A 62 4.04 5.84 -7.05
CA ALA A 62 3.79 6.93 -6.11
C ALA A 62 3.29 6.40 -4.75
N LEU A 63 2.40 5.42 -4.76
CA LEU A 63 1.89 4.77 -3.54
C LEU A 63 3.01 4.03 -2.80
N LEU A 64 3.85 3.28 -3.51
CA LEU A 64 5.00 2.58 -2.96
C LEU A 64 5.97 3.54 -2.27
N LEU A 65 6.34 4.63 -2.94
CA LEU A 65 7.23 5.65 -2.37
C LEU A 65 6.63 6.28 -1.12
N THR A 66 5.34 6.58 -1.15
CA THR A 66 4.65 7.19 -0.01
C THR A 66 4.59 6.21 1.18
N LEU A 67 4.24 4.95 0.93
CA LEU A 67 4.19 3.89 1.96
C LEU A 67 5.59 3.59 2.52
N GLY A 68 6.60 3.50 1.67
CA GLY A 68 8.00 3.27 2.04
C GLY A 68 8.57 4.37 2.96
N LEU A 69 8.03 5.59 2.88
CA LEU A 69 8.37 6.68 3.81
C LEU A 69 7.53 6.65 5.10
N CYS A 70 6.28 6.18 5.03
CA CYS A 70 5.35 6.17 6.16
C CYS A 70 5.69 5.12 7.23
N ILE A 71 6.26 3.98 6.84
CA ILE A 71 6.52 2.83 7.73
C ILE A 71 7.74 3.07 8.63
N PRO A 72 8.93 3.43 8.11
CA PRO A 72 10.15 3.52 8.92
C PRO A 72 10.08 4.67 9.94
N LYS A 73 9.29 5.71 9.66
CA LYS A 73 9.04 6.83 10.56
C LYS A 73 8.34 6.43 11.86
N ARG A 74 7.63 5.29 11.89
CA ARG A 74 6.96 4.76 13.09
C ARG A 74 7.92 4.02 14.02
N LEU A 75 8.98 3.43 13.45
CA LEU A 75 9.95 2.61 14.16
C LEU A 75 11.18 3.42 14.62
N PHE A 76 11.67 4.34 13.79
CA PHE A 76 12.96 4.98 14.02
C PHE A 76 12.88 6.47 14.37
N PRO A 77 13.77 6.99 15.24
CA PRO A 77 13.97 8.42 15.39
C PRO A 77 14.55 9.03 14.11
N ALA A 78 14.33 10.34 13.88
CA ALA A 78 14.65 11.02 12.62
C ALA A 78 16.08 10.77 12.11
N ASN A 79 17.08 10.68 13.01
CA ASN A 79 18.47 10.44 12.62
C ASN A 79 18.71 9.06 11.99
N TRP A 80 18.01 8.03 12.44
CA TRP A 80 18.09 6.67 11.89
C TRP A 80 17.21 6.50 10.64
N LEU A 81 16.20 7.35 10.48
CA LEU A 81 15.34 7.36 9.29
C LEU A 81 16.16 7.66 8.02
N TYR A 82 17.04 8.65 8.06
CA TYR A 82 17.88 9.00 6.92
C TYR A 82 18.80 7.85 6.52
N VAL A 83 19.42 7.18 7.49
CA VAL A 83 20.27 6.00 7.25
C VAL A 83 19.46 4.88 6.60
N PHE A 84 18.26 4.61 7.11
CA PHE A 84 17.39 3.59 6.56
C PHE A 84 16.95 3.90 5.13
N ILE A 85 16.53 5.15 4.85
CA ILE A 85 16.12 5.58 3.50
C ILE A 85 17.30 5.50 2.53
N ILE A 86 18.51 5.92 2.95
CA ILE A 86 19.71 5.82 2.12
C ILE A 86 20.03 4.35 1.82
N LEU A 87 19.96 3.47 2.82
CA LEU A 87 20.26 2.05 2.66
C LEU A 87 19.20 1.35 1.79
N LEU A 88 17.92 1.65 1.99
CA LEU A 88 16.83 1.18 1.13
C LEU A 88 16.99 1.69 -0.31
N GLY A 89 17.37 2.96 -0.48
CA GLY A 89 17.64 3.56 -1.78
C GLY A 89 18.83 2.92 -2.48
N LEU A 90 19.95 2.69 -1.78
CA LEU A 90 21.14 2.05 -2.33
C LEU A 90 20.89 0.59 -2.69
N THR A 91 20.19 -0.16 -1.85
CA THR A 91 19.82 -1.56 -2.14
C THR A 91 18.82 -1.63 -3.29
N GLY A 92 17.85 -0.73 -3.35
CA GLY A 92 16.93 -0.57 -4.46
C GLY A 92 17.65 -0.23 -5.77
N LEU A 93 18.55 0.74 -5.75
CA LEU A 93 19.34 1.14 -6.93
C LEU A 93 20.28 0.01 -7.38
N GLY A 94 20.91 -0.70 -6.45
CA GLY A 94 21.71 -1.88 -6.73
C GLY A 94 20.89 -2.99 -7.39
N SER A 95 19.71 -3.30 -6.86
CA SER A 95 18.80 -4.27 -7.49
C SER A 95 18.30 -3.83 -8.86
N ALA A 96 18.10 -2.52 -9.07
CA ALA A 96 17.67 -1.98 -10.36
C ALA A 96 18.74 -2.12 -11.44
N LEU A 97 20.02 -1.95 -11.06
CA LEU A 97 21.14 -2.10 -11.98
C LEU A 97 21.42 -3.57 -12.35
N VAL A 98 21.11 -4.52 -11.46
CA VAL A 98 21.39 -5.95 -11.66
C VAL A 98 20.22 -6.68 -12.33
N TRP A 99 18.99 -6.42 -11.89
CA TRP A 99 17.78 -7.18 -12.28
C TRP A 99 16.68 -6.32 -12.92
N GLY A 100 16.87 -5.00 -13.01
CA GLY A 100 15.91 -4.07 -13.59
C GLY A 100 14.95 -3.46 -12.57
N TRP A 101 14.21 -2.43 -13.01
CA TRP A 101 13.34 -1.61 -12.15
C TRP A 101 12.17 -2.38 -11.54
N HIS A 102 11.65 -3.40 -12.23
CA HIS A 102 10.54 -4.22 -11.72
C HIS A 102 10.94 -4.98 -10.45
N GLU A 103 12.06 -5.71 -10.52
CA GLU A 103 12.58 -6.48 -9.38
C GLU A 103 13.03 -5.58 -8.24
N ALA A 104 13.57 -4.39 -8.54
CA ALA A 104 13.95 -3.42 -7.52
C ALA A 104 12.74 -2.90 -6.71
N LEU A 105 11.63 -2.61 -7.40
CA LEU A 105 10.39 -2.18 -6.76
C LEU A 105 9.78 -3.31 -5.93
N LEU A 106 9.79 -4.54 -6.45
CA LEU A 106 9.35 -5.73 -5.71
C LEU A 106 10.20 -5.91 -4.44
N TRP A 107 11.52 -5.74 -4.55
CA TRP A 107 12.43 -5.86 -3.40
C TRP A 107 12.15 -4.81 -2.32
N MET A 108 11.99 -3.55 -2.70
CA MET A 108 11.61 -2.47 -1.78
C MET A 108 10.25 -2.72 -1.12
N LEU A 109 9.31 -3.30 -1.86
CA LEU A 109 7.99 -3.64 -1.37
C LEU A 109 8.01 -4.81 -0.36
N VAL A 110 8.81 -5.84 -0.62
CA VAL A 110 9.03 -6.95 0.32
C VAL A 110 9.62 -6.44 1.64
N ILE A 111 10.63 -5.57 1.57
CA ILE A 111 11.23 -4.95 2.77
C ILE A 111 10.18 -4.12 3.52
N SER A 112 9.37 -3.35 2.79
CA SER A 112 8.29 -2.53 3.38
C SER A 112 7.22 -3.41 4.04
N ALA A 113 6.84 -4.53 3.42
CA ALA A 113 5.89 -5.50 3.96
C ALA A 113 6.44 -6.18 5.23
N ALA A 114 7.72 -6.54 5.24
CA ALA A 114 8.37 -7.11 6.41
C ALA A 114 8.39 -6.13 7.59
N LEU A 115 8.74 -4.86 7.33
CA LEU A 115 8.71 -3.82 8.36
C LEU A 115 7.30 -3.54 8.86
N GLN A 116 6.31 -3.48 7.97
CA GLN A 116 4.92 -3.25 8.37
C GLN A 116 4.35 -4.43 9.17
N SER A 117 4.77 -5.66 8.85
CA SER A 117 4.45 -6.86 9.63
C SER A 117 5.05 -6.77 11.03
N MET A 118 6.31 -6.34 11.14
CA MET A 118 6.96 -6.11 12.44
C MET A 118 6.20 -5.04 13.24
N VAL A 119 5.84 -3.91 12.62
CA VAL A 119 5.02 -2.87 13.27
C VAL A 119 3.70 -3.45 13.78
N LEU A 120 3.01 -4.25 12.97
CA LEU A 120 1.74 -4.88 13.37
C LEU A 120 1.93 -5.80 14.58
N ILE A 121 2.97 -6.65 14.58
CA ILE A 121 3.31 -7.53 15.71
C ILE A 121 3.57 -6.69 16.98
N LEU A 122 4.34 -5.61 16.87
CA LEU A 122 4.63 -4.72 18.00
C LEU A 122 3.38 -4.04 18.53
N VAL A 123 2.47 -3.59 17.66
CA VAL A 123 1.20 -3.00 18.09
C VAL A 123 0.33 -4.03 18.80
N VAL A 124 0.21 -5.24 18.26
CA VAL A 124 -0.55 -6.35 18.88
C VAL A 124 0.05 -6.74 20.23
N SER A 125 1.37 -6.69 20.38
CA SER A 125 2.05 -6.96 21.67
C SER A 125 1.86 -5.85 22.72
N GLY A 126 1.16 -4.76 22.38
CA GLY A 126 0.87 -3.66 23.30
C GLY A 126 2.02 -2.66 23.47
N GLN A 127 3.10 -2.77 22.68
CA GLN A 127 4.21 -1.81 22.77
C GLN A 127 3.79 -0.42 22.30
N ARG A 128 4.25 0.61 23.04
CA ARG A 128 3.92 2.01 22.75
C ARG A 128 4.79 2.55 21.63
N LEU A 129 4.38 2.30 20.40
CA LEU A 129 4.94 2.95 19.21
C LEU A 129 4.45 4.42 19.08
N LYS A 130 5.25 5.25 18.40
CA LYS A 130 4.93 6.67 18.13
C LYS A 130 3.82 6.76 17.08
N PHE A 131 2.58 6.90 17.53
CA PHE A 131 1.43 7.16 16.67
C PHE A 131 0.87 8.55 16.93
N LEU A 132 0.27 9.16 15.89
CA LEU A 132 -0.37 10.48 15.97
C LEU A 132 -1.68 10.43 16.80
N CYS A 133 -2.37 9.28 16.82
CA CYS A 133 -3.60 9.07 17.56
C CYS A 133 -3.35 8.24 18.83
N GLU A 134 -3.93 8.67 19.94
CA GLU A 134 -3.89 7.96 21.23
C GLU A 134 -4.93 6.81 21.24
N GLY A 135 -4.60 5.69 21.88
CA GLY A 135 -5.46 4.50 21.99
C GLY A 135 -4.93 3.24 21.28
N TYR A 136 -5.06 2.08 21.94
CA TYR A 136 -4.61 0.79 21.40
C TYR A 136 -5.30 0.44 20.07
N TRP A 137 -6.63 0.57 20.02
CA TRP A 137 -7.44 0.26 18.85
C TRP A 137 -7.11 1.14 17.65
N ASN A 138 -6.94 2.45 17.84
CA ASN A 138 -6.53 3.37 16.77
C ASN A 138 -5.18 2.96 16.14
N ARG A 139 -4.22 2.53 16.96
CA ARG A 139 -2.91 2.06 16.48
C ARG A 139 -3.02 0.75 15.70
N LEU A 140 -3.82 -0.19 16.21
CA LEU A 140 -4.05 -1.48 15.57
C LEU A 140 -4.73 -1.29 14.21
N GLY A 141 -5.81 -0.51 14.17
CA GLY A 141 -6.54 -0.23 12.95
C GLY A 141 -5.68 0.49 11.91
N SER A 142 -4.90 1.50 12.31
CA SER A 142 -3.94 2.15 11.40
C SER A 142 -2.91 1.16 10.86
N SER A 143 -2.34 0.31 11.71
CA SER A 143 -1.36 -0.68 11.29
C SER A 143 -1.94 -1.72 10.32
N LEU A 144 -3.19 -2.12 10.53
CA LEU A 144 -3.92 -3.02 9.62
C LEU A 144 -4.18 -2.38 8.25
N ILE A 145 -4.59 -1.12 8.21
CA ILE A 145 -4.79 -0.40 6.94
C ILE A 145 -3.47 -0.30 6.18
N HIS A 146 -2.38 0.11 6.84
CA HIS A 146 -1.08 0.20 6.19
C HIS A 146 -0.59 -1.16 5.68
N MET A 147 -0.78 -2.23 6.46
CA MET A 147 -0.45 -3.59 6.01
C MET A 147 -1.27 -3.98 4.78
N GLY A 148 -2.58 -3.76 4.81
CA GLY A 148 -3.47 -4.05 3.69
C GLY A 148 -3.09 -3.28 2.43
N LEU A 149 -2.72 -1.99 2.54
CA LEU A 149 -2.24 -1.19 1.42
C LEU A 149 -0.91 -1.69 0.84
N VAL A 150 0.03 -2.10 1.68
CA VAL A 150 1.30 -2.69 1.20
C VAL A 150 1.05 -4.01 0.48
N LEU A 151 0.20 -4.89 1.04
CA LEU A 151 -0.20 -6.13 0.39
C LEU A 151 -0.95 -5.87 -0.92
N PHE A 152 -1.78 -4.83 -0.98
CA PHE A 152 -2.48 -4.41 -2.20
C PHE A 152 -1.49 -3.98 -3.28
N CYS A 153 -0.45 -3.21 -2.92
CA CYS A 153 0.63 -2.90 -3.86
C CYS A 153 1.36 -4.15 -4.32
N MET A 154 1.57 -5.12 -3.42
CA MET A 154 2.27 -6.37 -3.71
C MET A 154 1.49 -7.24 -4.70
N ASP A 155 0.18 -7.23 -4.57
CA ASP A 155 -0.76 -7.93 -5.43
C ASP A 155 -0.55 -7.64 -6.93
N PHE A 156 -0.26 -6.38 -7.27
CA PHE A 156 0.01 -5.97 -8.66
C PHE A 156 1.26 -6.62 -9.25
N PHE A 157 2.27 -6.93 -8.43
CA PHE A 157 3.47 -7.63 -8.91
C PHE A 157 3.19 -9.11 -9.16
N PHE A 158 2.17 -9.68 -8.53
CA PHE A 158 1.80 -11.09 -8.67
C PHE A 158 0.63 -11.33 -9.63
N LEU A 159 0.19 -10.33 -10.41
CA LEU A 159 -0.90 -10.45 -11.39
C LEU A 159 -0.74 -11.63 -12.38
N SER A 160 0.50 -12.00 -12.72
CA SER A 160 0.80 -13.14 -13.59
C SER A 160 0.45 -14.50 -12.94
N HIS A 161 0.47 -14.59 -11.60
CA HIS A 161 0.22 -15.79 -10.83
C HIS A 161 -1.21 -15.78 -10.26
N ARG A 162 -2.17 -16.32 -11.03
CA ARG A 162 -3.62 -16.28 -10.71
C ARG A 162 -3.96 -16.68 -9.27
N ASP A 163 -3.36 -17.75 -8.75
CA ASP A 163 -3.70 -18.27 -7.42
C ASP A 163 -3.15 -17.39 -6.29
N LEU A 164 -1.94 -16.85 -6.45
CA LEU A 164 -1.29 -15.99 -5.45
C LEU A 164 -1.93 -14.61 -5.39
N HIS A 165 -2.22 -14.02 -6.55
CA HIS A 165 -2.91 -12.73 -6.68
C HIS A 165 -4.24 -12.73 -5.93
N LEU A 166 -5.10 -13.71 -6.19
CA LEU A 166 -6.41 -13.81 -5.53
C LEU A 166 -6.29 -13.88 -4.00
N VAL A 167 -5.34 -14.66 -3.48
CA VAL A 167 -5.13 -14.80 -2.04
C VAL A 167 -4.63 -13.49 -1.42
N ILE A 168 -3.63 -12.86 -2.03
CA ILE A 168 -3.06 -11.60 -1.53
C ILE A 168 -4.11 -10.49 -1.57
N PHE A 169 -4.89 -10.41 -2.64
CA PHE A 169 -6.01 -9.48 -2.77
C PHE A 169 -7.02 -9.62 -1.63
N TRP A 170 -7.48 -10.83 -1.34
CA TRP A 170 -8.46 -11.05 -0.27
C TRP A 170 -7.90 -10.73 1.12
N ILE A 171 -6.66 -11.12 1.40
CA ILE A 171 -5.98 -10.78 2.66
C ILE A 171 -5.89 -9.26 2.80
N SER A 172 -5.46 -8.58 1.74
CA SER A 172 -5.37 -7.12 1.69
C SER A 172 -6.73 -6.46 1.97
N ALA A 173 -7.78 -6.87 1.26
CA ALA A 173 -9.13 -6.34 1.42
C ALA A 173 -9.65 -6.52 2.86
N ILE A 174 -9.45 -7.71 3.45
CA ILE A 174 -9.83 -8.00 4.83
C ILE A 174 -9.05 -7.11 5.81
N CYS A 175 -7.73 -6.97 5.63
CA CYS A 175 -6.90 -6.10 6.47
C CYS A 175 -7.37 -4.64 6.42
N ILE A 176 -7.66 -4.10 5.24
CA ILE A 176 -8.16 -2.73 5.09
C ILE A 176 -9.53 -2.60 5.74
N PHE A 177 -10.44 -3.54 5.48
CA PHE A 177 -11.80 -3.50 6.01
C PHE A 177 -11.84 -3.57 7.55
N ILE A 178 -11.16 -4.55 8.14
CA ILE A 178 -11.04 -4.68 9.60
C ILE A 178 -10.34 -3.45 10.16
N GLY A 179 -9.27 -2.99 9.51
CA GLY A 179 -8.55 -1.79 9.93
C GLY A 179 -9.46 -0.56 9.99
N MET A 180 -10.32 -0.36 8.99
CA MET A 180 -11.31 0.72 8.98
C MET A 180 -12.32 0.57 10.10
N ILE A 181 -12.90 -0.62 10.30
CA ILE A 181 -13.84 -0.87 11.42
C ILE A 181 -13.18 -0.53 12.75
N VAL A 182 -11.97 -1.02 12.98
CA VAL A 182 -11.25 -0.81 14.24
C VAL A 182 -11.00 0.67 14.51
N ILE A 183 -10.65 1.47 13.48
CA ILE A 183 -10.48 2.93 13.65
C ILE A 183 -11.83 3.61 13.92
N PHE A 184 -12.86 3.33 13.12
CA PHE A 184 -14.16 4.01 13.23
C PHE A 184 -14.87 3.71 14.55
N TYR A 185 -14.75 2.47 15.05
CA TYR A 185 -15.38 2.05 16.31
C TYR A 185 -14.44 2.11 17.51
N ALA A 186 -13.21 2.63 17.35
CA ALA A 186 -12.23 2.69 18.44
C ALA A 186 -12.76 3.41 19.69
N GLU A 187 -13.48 4.53 19.51
CA GLU A 187 -14.07 5.28 20.62
C GLU A 187 -15.17 4.50 21.35
N GLY A 188 -15.91 3.65 20.64
CA GLY A 188 -16.93 2.77 21.22
C GLY A 188 -16.34 1.58 21.99
N MET A 189 -15.14 1.12 21.61
CA MET A 189 -14.42 0.01 22.25
C MET A 189 -13.55 0.42 23.46
N MET A 190 -13.54 1.72 23.81
CA MET A 190 -12.89 2.25 25.02
C MET A 190 -13.83 2.35 26.24
N LYS A 191 -15.06 1.83 26.12
CA LYS A 191 -15.97 1.57 27.26
C LYS A 191 -15.75 0.16 27.79
#